data_AF-A0A4Y9YUR4-F1
#
_entry.id   AF-A0A4Y9YUR4-F1
#
_cell.length_a   1.000
_cell.length_b   1.000
_cell.length_c   1.000
_cell.angle_alpha   90.00
_cell.angle_beta   90.00
_cell.angle_gamma   90.00
#
_symmetry.space_group_name_H-M   'P 1'
#
loop_
_entity.id
_entity.type
_entity.pdbx_description
1 polymer ?
#
loop_
_entity_poly.entity_id
_entity_poly.type
_entity_poly.pdbx_seq_one_letter_code
_entity_poly.pdbx_strand_id
1 'polypeptide(L)'
;MLSAIESSSGLEVLGIDVYFDTLGLNDLAILRRTIPKTVTALRLRLLYSPFDMDEPPEENIPWIELWAGLPRLAFAHVEDNEADPTVWYDDLAEAVKSLKILARRASFHEVERIDGNFTLGDSWSHTKVQFRTVEDFGCEDWEWLMRGHVLLDDLDY
;
A
#
# COMPACT_ATOMS: atom_id res chain seq x y z
N MET A 1 -17.83 -8.58 -7.07
CA MET A 1 -16.44 -9.07 -6.90
C MET A 1 -15.90 -8.68 -5.52
N LEU A 2 -15.99 -7.40 -5.12
CA LEU A 2 -15.59 -6.93 -3.77
C LEU A 2 -16.36 -7.61 -2.61
N SER A 3 -17.63 -7.98 -2.81
CA SER A 3 -18.46 -8.67 -1.80
C SER A 3 -17.92 -10.04 -1.35
N ALA A 4 -17.10 -10.72 -2.17
CA ALA A 4 -16.47 -11.98 -1.78
C ALA A 4 -15.33 -11.76 -0.77
N ILE A 5 -14.61 -10.65 -0.92
CA ILE A 5 -13.53 -10.22 -0.01
C ILE A 5 -14.11 -9.86 1.36
N GLU A 6 -15.22 -9.11 1.38
CA GLU A 6 -15.95 -8.73 2.61
C GLU A 6 -16.34 -9.95 3.46
N SER A 7 -16.61 -11.10 2.81
CA SER A 7 -17.06 -12.33 3.48
C SER A 7 -15.95 -13.27 3.95
N SER A 8 -14.68 -12.97 3.64
CA SER A 8 -13.56 -13.86 3.96
C SER A 8 -12.95 -13.54 5.32
N SER A 9 -13.38 -14.24 6.36
CA SER A 9 -12.88 -14.05 7.73
C SER A 9 -11.43 -14.50 7.96
N GLY A 10 -10.83 -15.20 6.99
CA GLY A 10 -9.47 -15.73 7.07
C GLY A 10 -8.48 -15.06 6.12
N LEU A 11 -8.87 -13.98 5.43
CA LEU A 11 -7.97 -13.31 4.49
C LEU A 11 -6.90 -12.52 5.24
N GLU A 12 -5.65 -12.92 5.08
CA GLU A 12 -4.49 -12.26 5.69
C GLU A 12 -3.63 -11.49 4.68
N VAL A 13 -3.64 -11.90 3.41
CA VAL A 13 -2.80 -11.31 2.35
C VAL A 13 -3.70 -10.90 1.20
N LEU A 14 -3.59 -9.64 0.77
CA LEU A 14 -4.49 -9.05 -0.21
C LEU A 14 -3.75 -8.16 -1.20
N GLY A 15 -3.87 -8.48 -2.48
CA GLY A 15 -3.47 -7.61 -3.58
C GLY A 15 -4.69 -7.16 -4.36
N ILE A 16 -4.86 -5.86 -4.55
CA ILE A 16 -5.95 -5.31 -5.36
C ILE A 16 -5.43 -4.19 -6.25
N ASP A 17 -5.79 -4.25 -7.52
CA ASP A 17 -5.67 -3.17 -8.50
C ASP A 17 -7.04 -2.55 -8.68
N VAL A 18 -7.15 -1.25 -8.45
CA VAL A 18 -8.41 -0.52 -8.55
C VAL A 18 -8.24 0.63 -9.53
N TYR A 19 -9.18 0.70 -10.48
CA TYR A 19 -9.29 1.79 -11.42
C TYR A 19 -10.44 2.69 -10.99
N PHE A 20 -10.15 3.98 -10.88
CA PHE A 20 -11.11 5.01 -10.54
C PHE A 20 -11.12 6.06 -11.63
N ASP A 21 -12.32 6.39 -12.13
CA ASP A 21 -12.51 7.53 -13.02
C ASP A 21 -12.21 8.83 -12.25
N THR A 22 -12.69 8.90 -11.01
CA THR A 22 -12.40 9.97 -10.05
C THR A 22 -12.07 9.38 -8.69
N LEU A 23 -11.02 9.88 -8.04
CA LEU A 23 -10.64 9.44 -6.70
C LEU A 23 -11.38 10.30 -5.65
N GLY A 24 -12.37 9.75 -4.94
CA GLY A 24 -13.22 10.52 -4.01
C GLY A 24 -13.51 9.84 -2.66
N LEU A 25 -14.28 10.53 -1.80
CA LEU A 25 -14.70 10.03 -0.48
C LEU A 25 -15.52 8.74 -0.56
N ASN A 26 -16.36 8.59 -1.60
CA ASN A 26 -17.16 7.38 -1.80
C ASN A 26 -16.26 6.17 -2.09
N ASP A 27 -15.22 6.35 -2.89
CA ASP A 27 -14.25 5.30 -3.23
C ASP A 27 -13.46 4.86 -2.00
N LEU A 28 -13.00 5.83 -1.21
CA LEU A 28 -12.37 5.57 0.08
C LEU A 28 -13.30 4.77 1.01
N ALA A 29 -14.57 5.15 1.10
CA ALA A 29 -15.54 4.44 1.93
C ALA A 29 -15.76 2.99 1.47
N ILE A 30 -15.80 2.76 0.15
CA ILE A 30 -15.91 1.41 -0.43
C ILE A 30 -14.67 0.57 -0.08
N LEU A 31 -13.46 1.13 -0.22
CA LEU A 31 -12.22 0.43 0.11
C LEU A 31 -12.15 0.09 1.60
N ARG A 32 -12.46 1.04 2.48
CA ARG A 32 -12.48 0.84 3.94
C ARG A 32 -13.44 -0.26 4.38
N ARG A 33 -14.57 -0.38 3.68
CA ARG A 33 -15.55 -1.43 3.94
C ARG A 33 -15.10 -2.78 3.40
N THR A 34 -14.44 -2.78 2.24
CA THR A 34 -14.09 -4.01 1.52
C THR A 34 -12.87 -4.70 2.12
N ILE A 35 -11.84 -3.94 2.50
CA ILE A 35 -10.56 -4.50 2.95
C ILE A 35 -10.73 -5.07 4.36
N PRO A 36 -10.51 -6.39 4.56
CA PRO A 36 -10.68 -6.99 5.88
C PRO A 36 -9.62 -6.49 6.88
N LYS A 37 -10.05 -6.22 8.11
CA LYS A 37 -9.14 -5.81 9.21
C LYS A 37 -8.17 -6.91 9.65
N THR A 38 -8.36 -8.13 9.15
CA THR A 38 -7.49 -9.29 9.39
C THR A 38 -6.23 -9.27 8.55
N VAL A 39 -6.19 -8.45 7.50
CA VAL A 39 -5.05 -8.37 6.58
C VAL A 39 -3.78 -7.96 7.31
N THR A 40 -2.73 -8.74 7.10
CA THR A 40 -1.36 -8.52 7.55
C THR A 40 -0.47 -7.98 6.44
N ALA A 41 -0.84 -8.21 5.17
CA ALA A 41 -0.17 -7.68 3.98
C ALA A 41 -1.14 -7.14 2.93
N LEU A 42 -0.95 -5.89 2.54
CA LEU A 42 -1.78 -5.22 1.53
C LEU A 42 -0.91 -4.64 0.41
N ARG A 43 -1.18 -5.05 -0.83
CA ARG A 43 -0.75 -4.35 -2.05
C ARG A 43 -1.97 -3.64 -2.64
N LEU A 44 -1.87 -2.32 -2.76
CA LEU A 44 -2.93 -1.49 -3.33
C LEU A 44 -2.37 -0.69 -4.51
N ARG A 45 -2.83 -1.02 -5.72
CA ARG A 45 -2.55 -0.23 -6.91
C ARG A 45 -3.76 0.64 -7.24
N LEU A 46 -3.56 1.95 -7.25
CA LEU A 46 -4.57 2.96 -7.55
C LEU A 46 -4.27 3.55 -8.92
N LEU A 47 -5.13 3.27 -9.89
CA LEU A 47 -5.08 3.83 -11.22
C LEU A 47 -6.16 4.90 -11.33
N TYR A 48 -5.74 6.17 -11.35
CA TYR A 48 -6.59 7.34 -11.56
C TYR A 48 -5.88 8.33 -12.45
N SER A 49 -6.63 9.00 -13.32
CA SER A 49 -6.11 10.03 -14.21
C SER A 49 -6.58 11.39 -13.70
N PRO A 50 -5.69 12.25 -13.21
CA PRO A 50 -6.09 13.61 -12.83
C PRO A 50 -6.51 14.46 -14.06
N PHE A 51 -6.21 13.99 -15.28
CA PHE A 51 -6.48 14.70 -16.53
C PHE A 51 -7.80 14.33 -17.20
N ASP A 52 -8.37 13.17 -16.87
CA ASP A 52 -9.67 12.72 -17.40
C ASP A 52 -10.83 13.12 -16.48
N MET A 53 -10.56 14.01 -15.51
CA MET A 53 -11.53 14.46 -14.53
C MET A 53 -12.36 15.63 -15.08
N ASP A 54 -13.69 15.50 -15.05
CA ASP A 54 -14.61 16.63 -15.30
C ASP A 54 -14.57 17.67 -14.15
N GLU A 55 -14.20 17.25 -12.93
CA GLU A 55 -14.09 18.07 -11.72
C GLU A 55 -12.78 17.76 -10.98
N PRO A 56 -12.07 18.76 -10.41
CA PRO A 56 -10.83 18.50 -9.68
C PRO A 56 -11.10 17.58 -8.47
N PRO A 57 -10.16 16.69 -8.12
CA PRO A 57 -10.32 15.82 -6.94
C PRO A 57 -10.55 16.68 -5.69
N GLU A 58 -11.37 16.16 -4.76
CA GLU A 58 -11.62 16.83 -3.50
C GLU A 58 -10.30 17.04 -2.75
N GLU A 59 -9.96 18.29 -2.43
CA GLU A 59 -8.77 18.60 -1.65
C GLU A 59 -8.88 17.94 -0.27
N ASN A 60 -7.83 17.24 0.15
CA ASN A 60 -7.69 16.62 1.49
C ASN A 60 -8.55 15.37 1.76
N ILE A 61 -8.69 14.46 0.79
CA ILE A 61 -9.26 13.13 1.08
C ILE A 61 -8.38 12.42 2.13
N PRO A 62 -8.95 11.93 3.25
CA PRO A 62 -8.18 11.37 4.35
C PRO A 62 -7.81 9.90 4.06
N TRP A 63 -7.05 9.66 2.99
CA TRP A 63 -6.55 8.34 2.58
C TRP A 63 -5.84 7.61 3.72
N ILE A 64 -5.22 8.36 4.62
CA ILE A 64 -4.58 7.80 5.82
C ILE A 64 -5.54 7.03 6.73
N GLU A 65 -6.83 7.38 6.75
CA GLU A 65 -7.84 6.67 7.53
C GLU A 65 -8.14 5.25 7.02
N LEU A 66 -7.86 4.98 5.73
CA LEU A 66 -7.91 3.63 5.19
C LEU A 66 -6.90 2.74 5.92
N TRP A 67 -5.65 3.20 5.94
CA TRP A 67 -4.53 2.48 6.50
C TRP A 67 -4.61 2.36 8.01
N ALA A 68 -4.94 3.45 8.71
CA ALA A 68 -5.16 3.45 10.16
C ALA A 68 -6.24 2.44 10.60
N GLY A 69 -7.17 2.10 9.70
CA GLY A 69 -8.21 1.09 9.94
C GLY A 69 -7.74 -0.36 9.91
N LEU A 70 -6.46 -0.63 9.61
CA LEU A 70 -5.89 -1.97 9.42
C LEU A 70 -4.87 -2.31 10.53
N PRO A 71 -5.34 -2.69 11.74
CA PRO A 71 -4.49 -2.77 12.92
C PRO A 71 -3.48 -3.95 12.93
N ARG A 72 -3.62 -4.90 11.99
CA ARG A 72 -2.72 -6.06 11.85
C ARG A 72 -1.74 -5.89 10.69
N LEU A 73 -1.84 -4.81 9.92
CA LEU A 73 -1.07 -4.61 8.72
C LEU A 73 0.41 -4.44 9.05
N ALA A 74 1.22 -5.38 8.60
CA ALA A 74 2.66 -5.42 8.84
C ALA A 74 3.46 -5.21 7.55
N PHE A 75 2.86 -5.46 6.39
CA PHE A 75 3.40 -5.08 5.09
C PHE A 75 2.39 -4.25 4.29
N ALA A 76 2.82 -3.08 3.80
CA ALA A 76 2.02 -2.23 2.92
C ALA A 76 2.80 -1.90 1.65
N HIS A 77 2.19 -2.12 0.49
CA HIS A 77 2.66 -1.63 -0.81
C HIS A 77 1.58 -0.76 -1.43
N VAL A 78 1.93 0.48 -1.78
CA VAL A 78 1.04 1.39 -2.51
C VAL A 78 1.66 1.76 -3.85
N GLU A 79 0.86 1.68 -4.90
CA GLU A 79 1.24 2.12 -6.24
C GLU A 79 0.20 3.14 -6.70
N ASP A 80 0.55 4.42 -6.58
CA ASP A 80 -0.32 5.57 -6.88
C ASP A 80 0.39 6.58 -7.81
N ASN A 81 -0.26 7.73 -8.08
CA ASN A 81 0.28 8.76 -8.95
C ASN A 81 1.48 9.48 -8.30
N GLU A 82 2.51 9.78 -9.08
CA GLU A 82 3.76 10.38 -8.57
C GLU A 82 3.54 11.82 -8.17
N ALA A 83 2.83 12.53 -9.04
CA ALA A 83 2.59 13.94 -8.94
C ALA A 83 1.58 14.26 -7.83
N ASP A 84 0.79 13.27 -7.41
CA ASP A 84 -0.27 13.43 -6.41
C ASP A 84 -0.42 12.16 -5.55
N PRO A 85 0.52 11.89 -4.63
CA PRO A 85 0.45 10.72 -3.75
C PRO A 85 -0.78 10.72 -2.86
N THR A 86 -1.36 9.53 -2.69
CA THR A 86 -2.43 9.29 -1.72
C THR A 86 -1.91 9.21 -0.28
N VAL A 87 -0.65 8.80 -0.09
CA VAL A 87 -0.05 8.68 1.24
C VAL A 87 1.49 8.77 1.18
N TRP A 88 2.11 9.39 2.18
CA TRP A 88 3.56 9.40 2.38
C TRP A 88 4.02 8.35 3.40
N TYR A 89 5.30 7.99 3.32
CA TYR A 89 5.89 6.94 4.16
C TYR A 89 5.74 7.22 5.66
N ASP A 90 6.06 8.45 6.08
CA ASP A 90 6.00 8.85 7.49
C ASP A 90 4.56 8.84 8.01
N ASP A 91 3.60 9.31 7.21
CA ASP A 91 2.19 9.27 7.56
C ASP A 91 1.73 7.82 7.75
N LEU A 92 2.08 6.94 6.81
CA LEU A 92 1.69 5.53 6.84
C LEU A 92 2.31 4.80 8.05
N ALA A 93 3.60 5.01 8.30
CA ALA A 93 4.29 4.48 9.47
C ALA A 93 3.73 5.07 10.77
N GLU A 94 3.30 6.33 10.79
CA GLU A 94 2.69 6.91 11.98
C GLU A 94 1.29 6.31 12.23
N ALA A 95 0.48 6.14 11.20
CA ALA A 95 -0.89 5.63 11.30
C ALA A 95 -0.97 4.13 11.64
N VAL A 96 -0.07 3.31 11.11
CA VAL A 96 -0.13 1.85 11.22
C VAL A 96 0.97 1.33 12.14
N LYS A 97 0.67 1.23 13.44
CA LYS A 97 1.67 0.86 14.46
C LYS A 97 2.25 -0.55 14.31
N SER A 98 1.58 -1.45 13.60
CA SER A 98 2.05 -2.82 13.32
C SER A 98 2.99 -2.93 12.12
N LEU A 99 3.16 -1.86 11.35
CA LEU A 99 3.91 -1.85 10.10
C LEU A 99 5.39 -2.18 10.33
N LYS A 100 5.92 -3.10 9.51
CA LYS A 100 7.33 -3.55 9.51
C LYS A 100 8.02 -3.24 8.20
N ILE A 101 7.31 -3.38 7.08
CA ILE A 101 7.79 -3.02 5.76
C ILE A 101 6.72 -2.16 5.11
N LEU A 102 7.16 -1.05 4.54
CA LEU A 102 6.31 -0.20 3.72
C LEU A 102 6.97 -0.01 2.37
N ALA A 103 6.16 0.16 1.33
CA ALA A 103 6.65 0.38 0.00
C ALA A 103 5.70 1.30 -0.75
N ARG A 104 6.30 2.22 -1.51
CA ARG A 104 5.59 2.97 -2.53
C ARG A 104 6.32 2.75 -3.84
N ARG A 105 5.63 2.14 -4.81
CA ARG A 105 6.21 1.75 -6.12
C ARG A 105 7.46 0.87 -5.93
N ALA A 106 8.63 1.32 -6.40
CA ALA A 106 9.91 0.62 -6.27
C ALA A 106 10.61 0.86 -4.92
N SER A 107 10.19 1.82 -4.11
CA SER A 107 10.90 2.24 -2.91
C SER A 107 10.35 1.50 -1.69
N PHE A 108 11.13 0.53 -1.20
CA PHE A 108 10.82 -0.25 0.00
C PHE A 108 11.63 0.25 1.18
N HIS A 109 10.99 0.36 2.33
CA HIS A 109 11.60 0.77 3.59
C HIS A 109 11.20 -0.20 4.70
N GLU A 110 12.18 -0.56 5.52
CA GLU A 110 11.92 -1.23 6.79
C GLU A 110 11.52 -0.18 7.84
N VAL A 111 10.57 -0.53 8.69
CA VAL A 111 10.06 0.33 9.77
C VAL A 111 10.53 -0.26 11.09
N GLU A 112 11.44 0.44 11.76
CA GLU A 112 11.87 0.09 13.10
C GLU A 112 11.10 0.91 14.12
N ARG A 113 10.76 0.30 15.27
CA ARG A 113 10.08 0.99 16.37
C ARG A 113 10.80 0.77 17.68
N ILE A 114 11.16 1.88 18.34
CA ILE A 114 11.84 1.89 19.63
C ILE A 114 11.12 2.90 20.51
N ASP A 115 10.65 2.46 21.67
CA ASP A 115 9.96 3.29 22.67
C ASP A 115 8.78 4.10 22.12
N GLY A 116 8.04 3.52 21.16
CA GLY A 116 6.86 4.14 20.55
C GLY A 116 7.15 5.11 19.40
N ASN A 117 8.42 5.48 19.18
CA ASN A 117 8.86 6.23 18.01
C ASN A 117 9.19 5.27 16.87
N PHE A 118 9.09 5.75 15.63
CA PHE A 118 9.51 4.98 14.45
C PHE A 118 10.65 5.65 13.72
N THR A 119 11.44 4.83 13.03
CA THR A 119 12.43 5.27 12.05
C THR A 119 12.27 4.43 10.79
N LEU A 120 12.39 5.09 9.64
CA LEU A 120 12.46 4.41 8.35
C LEU A 120 13.93 4.07 8.08
N GLY A 121 14.18 2.81 7.76
CA GLY A 121 15.47 2.38 7.24
C GLY A 121 15.74 2.95 5.85
N ASP A 122 16.98 2.80 5.40
CA ASP A 122 17.35 3.14 4.04
C ASP A 122 16.48 2.39 3.03
N SER A 123 16.18 3.05 1.91
CA SER A 123 15.45 2.41 0.82
C SER A 123 16.21 1.18 0.32
N TRP A 124 15.50 0.09 0.04
CA TRP A 124 16.11 -1.07 -0.60
C TRP A 124 16.76 -0.69 -1.93
N SER A 125 17.94 -1.27 -2.21
CA SER A 125 18.60 -1.07 -3.50
C SER A 125 17.78 -1.66 -4.65
N HIS A 126 17.95 -1.14 -5.88
CA HIS A 126 17.26 -1.67 -7.06
C HIS A 126 17.50 -3.17 -7.23
N THR A 127 18.73 -3.63 -7.00
CA THR A 127 19.08 -5.06 -7.01
C THR A 127 18.28 -5.85 -5.98
N LYS A 128 18.17 -5.36 -4.73
CA LYS A 128 17.38 -6.02 -3.68
C LYS A 128 15.90 -6.05 -4.07
N VAL A 129 15.36 -4.96 -4.63
CA VAL A 129 13.97 -4.92 -5.11
C VAL A 129 13.76 -5.93 -6.23
N GLN A 130 14.65 -6.00 -7.23
CA GLN A 130 14.53 -6.90 -8.38
C GLN A 130 14.66 -8.39 -8.00
N PHE A 131 15.55 -8.71 -7.07
CA PHE A 131 15.88 -10.08 -6.67
C PHE A 131 15.43 -10.42 -5.24
N ARG A 132 14.41 -9.71 -4.73
CA ARG A 132 13.83 -9.88 -3.41
C ARG A 132 13.46 -11.33 -3.12
N THR A 133 13.75 -11.77 -1.90
CA THR A 133 13.58 -13.15 -1.43
C THR A 133 12.59 -13.23 -0.28
N VAL A 134 12.21 -14.45 0.12
CA VAL A 134 11.35 -14.68 1.29
C VAL A 134 12.01 -14.12 2.55
N GLU A 135 13.33 -14.24 2.66
CA GLU A 135 14.13 -13.73 3.77
C GLU A 135 14.07 -12.20 3.89
N ASP A 136 14.05 -11.48 2.76
CA ASP A 136 13.97 -10.02 2.74
C ASP A 136 12.63 -9.50 3.29
N PHE A 137 11.54 -10.25 3.08
CA PHE A 137 10.23 -9.93 3.64
C PHE A 137 9.99 -10.54 5.03
N GLY A 138 10.70 -11.62 5.37
CA GLY A 138 10.46 -12.43 6.55
C GLY A 138 9.18 -13.30 6.48
N CYS A 139 8.51 -13.35 5.33
CA CYS A 139 7.27 -14.10 5.11
C CYS A 139 7.11 -14.48 3.63
N GLU A 140 6.79 -15.75 3.37
CA GLU A 140 6.59 -16.27 2.01
C GLU A 140 5.39 -15.60 1.31
N ASP A 141 4.30 -15.36 2.05
CA ASP A 141 3.11 -14.77 1.45
C ASP A 141 3.32 -13.33 0.98
N TRP A 142 4.21 -12.58 1.65
CA TRP A 142 4.52 -11.18 1.30
C TRP A 142 5.41 -11.12 0.06
N GLU A 143 6.39 -12.01 -0.02
CA GLU A 143 7.18 -12.16 -1.25
C GLU A 143 6.27 -12.59 -2.40
N TRP A 144 5.39 -13.58 -2.18
CA TRP A 144 4.43 -14.04 -3.19
C TRP A 144 3.50 -12.91 -3.65
N LEU A 145 3.00 -12.08 -2.74
CA LEU A 145 2.15 -10.92 -3.04
C LEU A 145 2.83 -9.94 -4.00
N MET A 146 4.16 -9.82 -3.93
CA MET A 146 4.92 -8.98 -4.84
C MET A 146 5.43 -9.72 -6.07
N ARG A 147 5.43 -11.05 -6.08
CA ARG A 147 6.01 -11.85 -7.16
C ARG A 147 5.26 -11.63 -8.48
N GLY A 148 6.00 -11.37 -9.55
CA GLY A 148 5.43 -11.16 -10.89
C GLY A 148 4.91 -9.73 -11.14
N HIS A 149 4.96 -8.83 -10.15
CA HIS A 149 4.74 -7.41 -10.36
C HIS A 149 6.06 -6.73 -10.75
N VAL A 150 6.06 -6.08 -11.92
CA VAL A 150 7.15 -5.21 -12.39
C VAL A 150 7.09 -3.95 -11.54
N LEU A 151 8.17 -3.69 -10.78
CA LEU A 151 8.24 -2.55 -9.85
C LEU A 151 9.22 -1.47 -10.27
N LEU A 152 10.15 -1.80 -11.17
CA LEU A 152 11.07 -0.85 -11.77
C LEU A 152 10.45 -0.39 -13.08
N ASP A 153 10.24 0.90 -13.25
CA ASP A 153 9.89 1.44 -14.56
C ASP A 153 11.12 1.34 -15.47
N ASP A 154 10.91 0.93 -16.73
CA ASP A 154 11.97 0.79 -17.76
C ASP A 154 12.63 2.15 -18.15
N LEU A 155 12.38 3.23 -17.41
CA LEU A 155 12.82 4.60 -17.70
C LEU A 155 13.98 5.11 -16.83
N ASP A 156 14.50 4.31 -15.90
CA ASP A 156 15.66 4.66 -15.07
C ASP A 156 17.02 4.38 -15.77
N TYR A 157 17.12 4.69 -17.08
CA TYR A 157 18.35 4.61 -17.88
C TYR A 157 18.76 5.94 -18.50
#